data_AF-A0A8J5CQD9-F1
#
_entry.id   AF-A0A8J5CQD9-F1
#
_cell.length_a   1.000
_cell.length_b   1.000
_cell.length_c   1.000
_cell.angle_alpha   90.00
_cell.angle_beta   90.00
_cell.angle_gamma   90.00
#
_symmetry.space_group_name_H-M   'P 1'
#
loop_
_entity.id
_entity.type
_entity.pdbx_description
1 polymer ?
#
loop_
_entity_poly.entity_id
_entity_poly.type
_entity_poly.pdbx_seq_one_letter_code
_entity_poly.pdbx_strand_id
1 'polypeptide(L)'
;MAMAPVPLPAMDVDPLCIIIVKNGSRGDRLLFRYPYTDHVTLETKTKDKRPTPYSLMTEDDLQKPPEPHTTNIANGKLVGFPDKVLSNLFAVKSELSDSKFELKVNEVRFVGHPLRLNPTTVATQALRLNPTAVPTQPKRKPSTIILVNIVFALKATTNHDVVNCYHDLSKRLGIALRHEEYRCQFLSTQAKIMLAAHDEVSISSPCKL
;
A
#
# COMPACT_ATOMS: atom_id res chain seq x y z
N MET A 1 15.80 30.49 -36.41
CA MET A 1 14.66 29.80 -35.79
C MET A 1 15.19 28.60 -35.02
N ALA A 2 15.29 28.70 -33.69
CA ALA A 2 15.65 27.56 -32.86
C ALA A 2 14.42 26.66 -32.71
N MET A 3 14.50 25.42 -33.17
CA MET A 3 13.50 24.39 -32.88
C MET A 3 13.49 24.15 -31.37
N ALA A 4 12.39 24.47 -30.71
CA ALA A 4 12.16 24.06 -29.34
C ALA A 4 12.22 22.52 -29.27
N PRO A 5 12.87 21.94 -28.26
CA PRO A 5 12.90 20.49 -28.09
C PRO A 5 11.46 19.99 -27.92
N VAL A 6 11.04 19.10 -28.81
CA VAL A 6 9.79 18.35 -28.68
C VAL A 6 9.90 17.56 -27.37
N PRO A 7 8.97 17.73 -26.40
CA PRO A 7 8.96 16.90 -25.21
C PRO A 7 8.84 15.45 -25.66
N LEU A 8 9.84 14.63 -25.33
CA LEU A 8 9.72 13.18 -25.48
C LEU A 8 8.42 12.77 -24.77
N PRO A 9 7.55 11.95 -25.38
CA PRO A 9 6.37 11.45 -24.70
C PRO A 9 6.89 10.76 -23.43
N ALA A 10 6.59 11.34 -22.27
CA ALA A 10 6.90 10.72 -20.99
C ALA A 10 6.28 9.33 -21.05
N MET A 11 7.13 8.32 -21.12
CA MET A 11 6.70 6.93 -21.24
C MET A 11 5.75 6.67 -20.08
N ASP A 12 4.52 6.22 -20.36
CA ASP A 12 3.45 6.03 -19.38
C ASP A 12 3.69 4.77 -18.51
N VAL A 13 4.93 4.61 -18.09
CA VAL A 13 5.56 3.46 -17.46
C VAL A 13 5.92 3.78 -16.01
N ASP A 14 6.06 5.07 -15.69
CA ASP A 14 6.36 5.51 -14.32
C ASP A 14 5.13 5.32 -13.42
N PRO A 15 5.32 4.75 -12.20
CA PRO A 15 4.21 4.56 -11.29
C PRO A 15 3.85 5.89 -10.63
N LEU A 16 2.55 6.14 -10.47
CA LEU A 16 2.01 7.29 -9.73
C LEU A 16 2.41 7.24 -8.26
N CYS A 17 2.40 6.05 -7.67
CA CYS A 17 2.89 5.82 -6.32
C CYS A 17 3.27 4.36 -6.05
N ILE A 18 4.05 4.16 -4.99
CA ILE A 18 4.44 2.88 -4.41
C ILE A 18 3.90 2.84 -2.97
N ILE A 19 3.21 1.77 -2.62
CA ILE A 19 2.57 1.59 -1.33
C ILE A 19 3.00 0.25 -0.76
N ILE A 20 3.39 0.24 0.52
CA ILE A 20 3.71 -0.98 1.25
C ILE A 20 2.69 -1.14 2.36
N VAL A 21 1.95 -2.24 2.34
CA VAL A 21 0.96 -2.60 3.36
C VAL A 21 1.40 -3.89 4.05
N LYS A 22 1.20 -3.93 5.38
CA LYS A 22 1.33 -5.15 6.16
C LYS A 22 -0.03 -5.66 6.61
N ASN A 23 -0.15 -6.98 6.68
CA ASN A 23 -1.22 -7.65 7.42
C ASN A 23 -0.60 -8.39 8.59
N GLY A 24 -1.25 -8.31 9.75
CA GLY A 24 -0.74 -8.94 10.97
C GLY A 24 -1.81 -9.09 12.04
N SER A 25 -1.45 -9.76 13.13
CA SER A 25 -2.38 -10.01 14.25
C SER A 25 -2.90 -8.74 14.93
N ARG A 26 -2.17 -7.62 14.80
CA ARG A 26 -2.55 -6.30 15.32
C ARG A 26 -3.34 -5.45 14.32
N GLY A 27 -3.83 -6.07 13.25
CA GLY A 27 -4.54 -5.43 12.15
C GLY A 27 -3.63 -4.94 11.04
N ASP A 28 -4.28 -4.55 9.95
CA ASP A 28 -3.64 -4.12 8.73
C ASP A 28 -3.22 -2.65 8.83
N ARG A 29 -2.06 -2.35 8.25
CA ARG A 29 -1.47 -1.01 8.30
C ARG A 29 -0.72 -0.70 7.02
N LEU A 30 -0.89 0.52 6.54
CA LEU A 30 0.01 1.11 5.57
C LEU A 30 1.33 1.44 6.28
N LEU A 31 2.43 0.90 5.78
CA LEU A 31 3.78 1.15 6.31
C LEU A 31 4.41 2.36 5.62
N PHE A 32 4.28 2.41 4.30
CA PHE A 32 4.98 3.40 3.50
C PHE A 32 4.19 3.76 2.25
N ARG A 33 4.30 5.02 1.83
CA ARG A 33 3.72 5.57 0.61
C ARG A 33 4.68 6.58 0.00
N TYR A 34 5.03 6.39 -1.26
CA TYR A 34 5.85 7.32 -2.04
C TYR A 34 5.18 7.63 -3.39
N PRO A 35 5.16 8.88 -3.88
CA PRO A 35 5.59 10.09 -3.18
C PRO A 35 4.79 10.33 -1.89
N TYR A 36 5.46 10.90 -0.88
CA TYR A 36 4.79 11.26 0.36
C TYR A 36 3.71 12.31 0.08
N THR A 37 2.55 12.15 0.70
CA THR A 37 1.41 13.05 0.57
C THR A 37 1.05 13.53 1.96
N ASP A 38 1.18 14.83 2.22
CA ASP A 38 0.78 15.40 3.50
C ASP A 38 -0.72 15.24 3.71
N HIS A 39 -1.09 14.71 4.88
CA HIS A 39 -2.49 14.62 5.33
C HIS A 39 -3.16 16.00 5.36
N VAL A 40 -2.38 17.07 5.55
CA VAL A 40 -2.85 18.46 5.65
C VAL A 40 -3.54 18.94 4.37
N THR A 41 -3.17 18.44 3.18
CA THR A 41 -3.79 18.88 1.91
C THR A 41 -5.04 18.09 1.53
N LEU A 42 -5.29 16.93 2.15
CA LEU A 42 -6.43 16.06 1.83
C LEU A 42 -7.63 16.27 2.77
N GLU A 43 -7.40 16.56 4.05
CA GLU A 43 -8.51 16.76 4.99
C GLU A 43 -9.13 18.16 4.92
N THR A 44 -8.44 19.15 4.37
CA THR A 44 -8.96 20.54 4.29
C THR A 44 -10.04 20.75 3.21
N LYS A 45 -10.31 19.79 2.33
CA LYS A 45 -11.37 19.90 1.32
C LYS A 45 -12.53 18.92 1.43
N THR A 46 -12.51 17.98 2.38
CA THR A 46 -13.65 17.07 2.61
C THR A 46 -14.16 17.12 4.04
N LYS A 47 -14.53 18.32 4.49
CA LYS A 47 -15.59 18.49 5.50
C LYS A 47 -16.96 18.70 4.84
N ASP A 48 -17.15 18.28 3.59
CA ASP A 48 -18.48 18.21 3.03
C ASP A 48 -19.13 16.89 3.44
N LYS A 49 -20.05 17.04 4.40
CA LYS A 49 -21.07 16.08 4.80
C LYS A 49 -21.56 15.38 3.54
N ARG A 50 -21.22 14.12 3.34
CA ARG A 50 -21.93 13.31 2.34
C ARG A 50 -23.27 12.92 2.98
N PRO A 51 -24.41 13.49 2.55
CA PRO A 51 -25.70 12.97 2.96
C PRO A 51 -25.77 11.52 2.50
N THR A 52 -26.06 10.62 3.42
CA THR A 52 -26.49 9.26 3.09
C THR A 52 -27.78 9.34 2.26
N PRO A 53 -28.19 8.32 1.49
CA PRO A 53 -29.45 8.34 0.74
C PRO A 53 -30.71 8.57 1.61
N TYR A 54 -30.57 8.60 2.93
CA TYR A 54 -31.62 8.90 3.91
C TYR A 54 -31.39 10.22 4.66
N SER A 55 -30.37 11.00 4.30
CA SER A 55 -30.11 12.30 4.92
C SER A 55 -31.05 13.35 4.35
N LEU A 56 -31.74 14.05 5.24
CA LEU A 56 -32.63 15.16 4.89
C LEU A 56 -31.80 16.31 4.30
N MET A 57 -32.12 16.68 3.05
CA MET A 57 -31.49 17.80 2.36
C MET A 57 -31.96 19.11 2.98
N THR A 58 -31.03 19.97 3.40
CA THR A 58 -31.32 21.34 3.81
C THR A 58 -31.31 22.25 2.58
N GLU A 59 -32.07 23.36 2.60
CA GLU A 59 -32.27 24.25 1.44
C GLU A 59 -30.96 24.84 0.85
N ASP A 60 -29.88 24.82 1.64
CA ASP A 60 -28.52 25.23 1.26
C ASP A 60 -27.80 24.24 0.30
N ASP A 61 -28.29 23.00 0.21
CA ASP A 61 -27.70 21.91 -0.60
C ASP A 61 -28.20 21.94 -2.07
N LEU A 62 -29.23 22.73 -2.36
CA LEU A 62 -29.83 22.88 -3.70
C LEU A 62 -29.02 23.82 -4.63
N GLN A 63 -28.01 24.53 -4.10
CA GLN A 63 -27.24 25.54 -4.85
C GLN A 63 -25.81 25.13 -5.23
N LYS A 64 -25.31 23.96 -4.80
CA LYS A 64 -24.05 23.44 -5.32
C LYS A 64 -24.31 22.62 -6.60
N PRO A 65 -23.73 22.99 -7.75
CA PRO A 65 -23.69 22.09 -8.90
C PRO A 65 -23.04 20.77 -8.44
N PRO A 66 -23.48 19.59 -8.91
CA PRO A 66 -22.82 18.34 -8.58
C PRO A 66 -21.35 18.44 -8.99
N GLU A 67 -20.43 18.49 -8.02
CA GLU A 67 -19.01 18.63 -8.31
C GLU A 67 -18.60 17.47 -9.23
N PRO A 68 -17.98 17.78 -10.39
CA PRO A 68 -17.68 16.77 -11.39
C PRO A 68 -16.62 15.82 -10.84
N HIS A 69 -16.93 14.53 -10.92
CA HIS A 69 -16.02 13.39 -10.86
C HIS A 69 -14.66 13.67 -10.22
N THR A 70 -14.50 13.32 -8.94
CA THR A 70 -13.19 13.41 -8.27
C THR A 70 -12.19 12.52 -9.01
N THR A 71 -11.38 13.11 -9.89
CA THR A 71 -10.28 12.42 -10.55
C THR A 71 -9.32 11.92 -9.48
N ASN A 72 -8.82 10.69 -9.65
CA ASN A 72 -7.91 10.10 -8.68
C ASN A 72 -6.45 10.47 -8.93
N ILE A 73 -6.20 11.27 -9.96
CA ILE A 73 -4.88 11.72 -10.38
C ILE A 73 -4.93 13.25 -10.46
N ALA A 74 -4.12 13.92 -9.63
CA ALA A 74 -3.92 15.36 -9.67
C ALA A 74 -2.43 15.68 -9.71
N ASN A 75 -2.00 16.50 -10.66
CA ASN A 75 -0.58 16.87 -10.85
C ASN A 75 0.37 15.65 -10.93
N GLY A 76 -0.08 14.57 -11.57
CA GLY A 76 0.68 13.31 -11.68
C GLY A 76 0.81 12.51 -10.37
N LYS A 77 0.09 12.89 -9.32
CA LYS A 77 0.07 12.19 -8.03
C LYS A 77 -1.29 11.54 -7.76
N LEU A 78 -1.26 10.46 -7.00
CA LEU A 78 -2.45 9.78 -6.51
C LEU A 78 -3.16 10.64 -5.45
N VAL A 79 -4.45 10.94 -5.65
CA VAL A 79 -5.29 11.69 -4.71
C VAL A 79 -6.61 10.97 -4.42
N GLY A 80 -7.26 11.33 -3.31
CA GLY A 80 -8.56 10.78 -2.92
C GLY A 80 -8.52 9.43 -2.20
N PHE A 81 -7.32 8.92 -1.88
CA PHE A 81 -7.16 7.67 -1.13
C PHE A 81 -6.45 7.92 0.22
N PRO A 82 -7.19 7.98 1.34
CA PRO A 82 -6.59 8.10 2.66
C PRO A 82 -5.91 6.78 3.08
N ASP A 83 -4.88 6.87 3.92
CA ASP A 83 -4.03 5.73 4.30
C ASP A 83 -4.83 4.58 4.92
N LYS A 84 -5.89 4.90 5.70
CA LYS A 84 -6.80 3.90 6.30
C LYS A 84 -7.60 3.12 5.26
N VAL A 85 -7.95 3.75 4.14
CA VAL A 85 -8.64 3.05 3.03
C VAL A 85 -7.64 2.17 2.29
N LEU A 86 -6.45 2.69 1.99
CA LEU A 86 -5.39 1.93 1.31
C LEU A 86 -4.93 0.71 2.11
N SER A 87 -4.80 0.85 3.45
CA SER A 87 -4.44 -0.27 4.32
C SER A 87 -5.45 -1.40 4.24
N ASN A 88 -6.75 -1.07 4.22
CA ASN A 88 -7.82 -2.07 4.16
C ASN A 88 -7.97 -2.66 2.75
N LEU A 89 -7.82 -1.82 1.71
CA LEU A 89 -8.00 -2.23 0.32
C LEU A 89 -6.92 -3.22 -0.13
N PHE A 90 -5.69 -3.04 0.35
CA PHE A 90 -4.56 -3.89 -0.02
C PHE A 90 -4.23 -4.94 1.05
N ALA A 91 -5.03 -5.01 2.11
CA ALA A 91 -5.02 -6.10 3.06
C ALA A 91 -5.65 -7.35 2.44
N VAL A 92 -4.84 -8.08 1.67
CA VAL A 92 -5.30 -9.29 0.98
C VAL A 92 -5.38 -10.47 1.95
N LYS A 93 -6.45 -11.27 1.85
CA LYS A 93 -6.59 -12.51 2.62
C LYS A 93 -5.45 -13.49 2.30
N SER A 94 -5.09 -14.30 3.28
CA SER A 94 -3.99 -15.28 3.15
C SER A 94 -4.22 -16.31 2.02
N GLU A 95 -5.48 -16.59 1.67
CA GLU A 95 -5.85 -17.50 0.57
C GLU A 95 -5.49 -16.96 -0.81
N LEU A 96 -5.42 -15.63 -0.95
CA LEU A 96 -5.08 -14.95 -2.21
C LEU A 96 -3.62 -14.49 -2.25
N SER A 97 -2.84 -14.87 -1.24
CA SER A 97 -1.39 -14.63 -1.25
C SER A 97 -0.70 -15.50 -2.29
N ASP A 98 0.50 -15.08 -2.70
CA ASP A 98 1.31 -15.72 -3.75
C ASP A 98 0.64 -15.70 -5.14
N SER A 99 -0.40 -14.86 -5.31
CA SER A 99 -1.11 -14.63 -6.57
C SER A 99 -1.03 -13.16 -6.99
N LYS A 100 -1.30 -12.88 -8.27
CA LYS A 100 -1.32 -11.51 -8.80
C LYS A 100 -2.48 -10.73 -8.16
N PHE A 101 -2.18 -9.60 -7.54
CA PHE A 101 -3.18 -8.67 -7.05
C PHE A 101 -3.31 -7.50 -8.04
N GLU A 102 -4.48 -7.33 -8.63
CA GLU A 102 -4.79 -6.20 -9.50
C GLU A 102 -6.16 -5.61 -9.11
N LEU A 103 -6.23 -4.29 -8.98
CA LEU A 103 -7.46 -3.57 -8.69
C LEU A 103 -7.51 -2.28 -9.49
N LYS A 104 -8.56 -2.09 -10.29
CA LYS A 104 -8.79 -0.84 -11.02
C LYS A 104 -9.87 -0.02 -10.33
N VAL A 105 -9.53 1.23 -10.00
CA VAL A 105 -10.47 2.23 -9.48
C VAL A 105 -10.34 3.47 -10.35
N ASN A 106 -11.40 3.81 -11.09
CA ASN A 106 -11.42 4.94 -12.02
C ASN A 106 -10.21 4.91 -12.98
N GLU A 107 -9.36 5.94 -12.90
CA GLU A 107 -8.20 6.18 -13.75
C GLU A 107 -6.92 5.51 -13.21
N VAL A 108 -7.00 4.76 -12.10
CA VAL A 108 -5.85 4.16 -11.43
C VAL A 108 -5.97 2.65 -11.39
N ARG A 109 -4.87 1.97 -11.72
CA ARG A 109 -4.72 0.52 -11.62
C ARG A 109 -3.66 0.19 -10.58
N PHE A 110 -4.07 -0.44 -9.48
CA PHE A 110 -3.20 -0.90 -8.41
C PHE A 110 -2.74 -2.32 -8.71
N VAL A 111 -1.43 -2.53 -8.67
CA VAL A 111 -0.76 -3.75 -9.11
C VAL A 111 0.18 -4.22 -8.02
N GLY A 112 0.05 -5.47 -7.57
CA GLY A 112 0.88 -6.02 -6.50
C GLY A 112 0.97 -7.53 -6.51
N HIS A 113 1.71 -8.07 -5.54
CA HIS A 113 1.88 -9.50 -5.31
C HIS A 113 2.01 -9.75 -3.80
N PRO A 114 0.88 -9.99 -3.10
CA PRO A 114 0.86 -10.21 -1.66
C PRO A 114 1.66 -11.47 -1.31
N LEU A 115 2.63 -11.35 -0.40
CA LEU A 115 3.52 -12.45 -0.01
C LEU A 115 3.39 -12.79 1.47
N ARG A 116 3.21 -14.08 1.76
CA ARG A 116 3.21 -14.59 3.14
C ARG A 116 4.62 -14.70 3.70
N LEU A 117 4.77 -14.26 4.95
CA LEU A 117 6.04 -14.25 5.68
C LEU A 117 6.19 -15.43 6.64
N ASN A 118 5.35 -16.46 6.54
CA ASN A 118 5.33 -17.58 7.46
C ASN A 118 6.73 -18.20 7.66
N PRO A 119 7.24 -18.27 8.91
CA PRO A 119 8.53 -18.89 9.22
C PRO A 119 8.48 -20.43 9.27
N THR A 120 7.33 -21.06 9.09
CA THR A 120 7.13 -22.45 9.51
C THR A 120 7.65 -23.52 8.55
N THR A 121 7.80 -23.27 7.24
CA THR A 121 8.05 -24.38 6.30
C THR A 121 9.47 -24.94 6.29
N VAL A 122 10.48 -24.18 6.70
CA VAL A 122 11.88 -24.69 6.71
C VAL A 122 12.25 -25.41 8.01
N ALA A 123 11.62 -25.07 9.14
CA ALA A 123 11.90 -25.76 10.40
C ALA A 123 11.25 -27.15 10.46
N THR A 124 10.07 -27.35 9.86
CA THR A 124 9.35 -28.63 9.97
C THR A 124 9.81 -29.69 8.96
N GLN A 125 10.42 -29.32 7.83
CA GLN A 125 10.99 -30.32 6.89
C GLN A 125 12.37 -30.81 7.31
N ALA A 126 13.19 -29.97 7.95
CA ALA A 126 14.49 -30.41 8.48
C ALA A 126 14.39 -31.32 9.71
N LEU A 127 13.33 -31.18 10.52
CA LEU A 127 13.07 -32.04 11.69
C LEU A 127 12.52 -33.43 11.33
N ARG A 128 12.09 -33.67 10.09
CA ARG A 128 11.61 -35.00 9.66
C ARG A 128 12.70 -35.96 9.20
N LEU A 129 13.94 -35.50 9.08
CA LEU A 129 15.09 -36.33 8.67
C LEU A 129 16.10 -36.61 9.79
N ASN A 130 15.94 -36.02 10.99
CA ASN A 130 16.84 -36.32 12.12
C ASN A 130 16.17 -36.06 13.49
N PRO A 131 15.77 -37.09 14.25
CA PRO A 131 15.15 -36.95 15.58
C PRO A 131 16.14 -36.55 16.69
N THR A 132 17.44 -36.47 16.41
CA THR A 132 18.51 -36.28 17.42
C THR A 132 19.22 -34.93 17.35
N ALA A 133 18.85 -34.04 16.42
CA ALA A 133 19.40 -32.69 16.36
C ALA A 133 18.72 -31.80 17.42
N VAL A 134 19.42 -31.55 18.53
CA VAL A 134 19.07 -30.50 19.50
C VAL A 134 18.78 -29.21 18.72
N PRO A 135 17.60 -28.59 18.87
CA PRO A 135 17.27 -27.37 18.16
C PRO A 135 18.03 -26.20 18.80
N THR A 136 19.28 -26.00 18.40
CA THR A 136 20.04 -24.78 18.69
C THR A 136 19.60 -23.68 17.74
N GLN A 137 18.30 -23.41 17.68
CA GLN A 137 17.78 -22.19 17.07
C GLN A 137 17.40 -21.25 18.21
N PRO A 138 17.93 -20.02 18.25
CA PRO A 138 17.52 -19.05 19.26
C PRO A 138 16.00 -18.90 19.17
N LYS A 139 15.32 -18.83 20.32
CA LYS A 139 13.88 -18.54 20.46
C LYS A 139 13.58 -17.19 19.81
N ARG A 140 13.50 -17.13 18.48
CA ARG A 140 13.16 -15.91 17.75
C ARG A 140 11.70 -15.62 18.03
N LYS A 141 11.43 -14.41 18.52
CA LYS A 141 10.04 -13.96 18.73
C LYS A 141 9.30 -14.07 17.39
N PRO A 142 8.11 -14.68 17.36
CA PRO A 142 7.34 -14.79 16.12
C PRO A 142 7.05 -13.38 15.56
N SER A 143 7.25 -13.22 14.26
CA SER A 143 6.88 -11.97 13.57
C SER A 143 5.39 -11.73 13.73
N THR A 144 4.99 -10.49 14.04
CA THR A 144 3.57 -10.10 14.08
C THR A 144 3.04 -9.80 12.69
N ILE A 145 3.92 -9.76 11.68
CA ILE A 145 3.59 -9.54 10.27
C ILE A 145 3.41 -10.91 9.62
N ILE A 146 2.22 -11.13 9.08
CA ILE A 146 1.82 -12.39 8.43
C ILE A 146 2.00 -12.28 6.93
N LEU A 147 1.64 -11.12 6.36
CA LEU A 147 1.70 -10.86 4.93
C LEU A 147 2.20 -9.44 4.68
N VAL A 148 2.92 -9.28 3.58
CA VAL A 148 3.32 -7.98 3.05
C VAL A 148 2.84 -7.86 1.62
N ASN A 149 2.35 -6.69 1.25
CA ASN A 149 1.94 -6.38 -0.12
C ASN A 149 2.61 -5.08 -0.57
N ILE A 150 3.38 -5.17 -1.66
CA ILE A 150 4.00 -4.03 -2.32
C ILE A 150 3.17 -3.71 -3.55
N VAL A 151 2.53 -2.55 -3.55
CA VAL A 151 1.56 -2.15 -4.56
C VAL A 151 2.07 -0.94 -5.33
N PHE A 152 2.06 -1.04 -6.64
CA PHE A 152 2.32 0.05 -7.58
C PHE A 152 0.99 0.59 -8.09
N ALA A 153 0.80 1.90 -8.02
CA ALA A 153 -0.32 2.57 -8.67
C ALA A 153 0.11 3.05 -10.04
N LEU A 154 -0.52 2.53 -11.08
CA LEU A 154 -0.30 2.89 -12.48
C LEU A 154 -1.53 3.61 -13.02
N LYS A 155 -1.41 4.29 -14.16
CA LYS A 155 -2.58 4.79 -14.87
C LYS A 155 -3.37 3.60 -15.43
N ALA A 156 -4.69 3.72 -15.47
CA ALA A 156 -5.56 2.67 -16.00
C ALA A 156 -5.27 2.37 -17.50
N THR A 157 -4.72 3.36 -18.21
CA THR A 157 -4.33 3.33 -19.62
C THR A 157 -2.98 2.64 -19.88
N THR A 158 -2.19 2.35 -18.85
CA THR A 158 -0.88 1.72 -18.98
C THR A 158 -0.99 0.34 -19.65
N ASN A 159 -0.04 0.04 -20.55
CA ASN A 159 0.01 -1.22 -21.29
C ASN A 159 0.13 -2.43 -20.33
N HIS A 160 -0.57 -3.52 -20.64
CA HIS A 160 -0.54 -4.78 -19.91
C HIS A 160 0.85 -5.40 -19.77
N ASP A 161 1.76 -5.20 -20.72
CA ASP A 161 3.14 -5.69 -20.60
C ASP A 161 3.88 -5.00 -19.44
N VAL A 162 3.70 -3.68 -19.32
CA VAL A 162 4.26 -2.89 -18.22
C VAL A 162 3.61 -3.30 -16.89
N VAL A 163 2.28 -3.48 -16.87
CA VAL A 163 1.55 -3.99 -15.69
C VAL A 163 2.12 -5.34 -15.24
N ASN A 164 2.38 -6.26 -16.18
CA ASN A 164 3.00 -7.54 -15.89
C ASN A 164 4.42 -7.40 -15.32
N CYS A 165 5.24 -6.49 -15.86
CA CYS A 165 6.56 -6.17 -15.30
C CYS A 165 6.46 -5.71 -13.84
N TYR A 166 5.47 -4.88 -13.48
CA TYR A 166 5.26 -4.43 -12.10
C TYR A 166 4.76 -5.55 -11.17
N HIS A 167 3.96 -6.49 -11.66
CA HIS A 167 3.64 -7.71 -10.90
C HIS A 167 4.90 -8.52 -10.57
N ASP A 168 5.75 -8.76 -11.58
CA ASP A 168 6.98 -9.52 -11.40
C ASP A 168 7.96 -8.80 -10.48
N LEU A 169 8.06 -7.48 -10.61
CA LEU A 169 8.86 -6.64 -9.71
C LEU A 169 8.35 -6.72 -8.26
N SER A 170 7.05 -6.56 -8.03
CA SER A 170 6.42 -6.68 -6.71
C SER A 170 6.71 -8.05 -6.08
N LYS A 171 6.58 -9.13 -6.87
CA LYS A 171 6.91 -10.49 -6.43
C LYS A 171 8.37 -10.65 -6.02
N ARG A 172 9.31 -10.17 -6.84
CA ARG A 172 10.75 -10.26 -6.56
C ARG A 172 11.14 -9.48 -5.30
N LEU A 173 10.61 -8.26 -5.14
CA LEU A 173 10.82 -7.45 -3.95
C LEU A 173 10.22 -8.12 -2.71
N GLY A 174 9.03 -8.71 -2.82
CA GLY A 174 8.44 -9.51 -1.76
C GLY A 174 9.37 -10.64 -1.33
N ILE A 175 9.86 -11.44 -2.27
CA ILE A 175 10.76 -12.57 -1.96
C ILE A 175 12.02 -12.10 -1.22
N ALA A 176 12.62 -10.99 -1.67
CA ALA A 176 13.77 -10.38 -1.00
C ALA A 176 13.42 -9.95 0.43
N LEU A 177 12.29 -9.28 0.65
CA LEU A 177 11.83 -8.89 1.98
C LEU A 177 11.54 -10.09 2.88
N ARG A 178 10.99 -11.18 2.35
CA ARG A 178 10.77 -12.41 3.10
C ARG A 178 12.09 -13.04 3.56
N HIS A 179 13.10 -13.04 2.69
CA HIS A 179 14.44 -13.49 3.05
C HIS A 179 15.04 -12.61 4.16
N GLU A 180 14.95 -11.29 4.04
CA GLU A 180 15.45 -10.34 5.05
C GLU A 180 14.70 -10.45 6.38
N GLU A 181 13.39 -10.66 6.34
CA GLU A 181 12.59 -10.92 7.54
C GLU A 181 13.03 -12.21 8.25
N TYR A 182 13.29 -13.27 7.49
CA TYR A 182 13.81 -14.52 8.05
C TYR A 182 15.24 -14.38 8.60
N ARG A 183 16.12 -13.69 7.86
CA ARG A 183 17.54 -13.53 8.19
C ARG A 183 17.77 -12.70 9.45
N CYS A 184 17.09 -11.55 9.55
CA CYS A 184 17.38 -10.56 10.60
C CYS A 184 16.15 -9.78 11.11
N GLN A 185 14.92 -10.23 10.80
CA GLN A 185 13.69 -9.52 11.17
C GLN A 185 13.66 -8.07 10.67
N PHE A 186 14.20 -7.85 9.47
CA PHE A 186 14.32 -6.51 8.89
C PHE A 186 12.97 -5.82 8.80
N LEU A 187 11.97 -6.48 8.21
CA LEU A 187 10.66 -5.88 8.00
C LEU A 187 9.95 -5.62 9.31
N SER A 188 10.01 -6.54 10.28
CA SER A 188 9.49 -6.34 11.63
C SER A 188 10.10 -5.15 12.33
N THR A 189 11.41 -4.93 12.15
CA THR A 189 12.13 -3.82 12.78
C THR A 189 11.78 -2.49 12.11
N GLN A 190 11.84 -2.44 10.78
CA GLN A 190 11.50 -1.23 10.01
C GLN A 190 10.03 -0.85 10.16
N ALA A 191 9.11 -1.82 10.18
CA ALA A 191 7.69 -1.55 10.35
C ALA A 191 7.39 -0.86 11.69
N LYS A 192 8.11 -1.18 12.77
CA LYS A 192 7.93 -0.48 14.05
C LYS A 192 8.34 0.99 13.94
N ILE A 193 9.46 1.27 13.29
CA ILE A 193 9.98 2.63 13.09
C ILE A 193 8.99 3.43 12.22
N MET A 194 8.56 2.85 11.10
CA MET A 194 7.60 3.47 10.18
C MET A 194 6.27 3.78 10.87
N LEU A 195 5.73 2.83 11.64
CA LEU A 195 4.47 3.04 12.37
C LEU A 195 4.61 4.09 13.48
N ALA A 196 5.72 4.09 14.22
CA ALA A 196 5.98 5.12 15.23
C ALA A 196 6.02 6.52 14.61
N ALA A 197 6.66 6.66 13.44
CA ALA A 197 6.69 7.92 12.71
C ALA A 197 5.27 8.38 12.27
N HIS A 198 4.41 7.45 11.81
CA HIS A 198 3.02 7.78 11.50
C HIS A 198 2.23 8.22 12.73
N ASP A 199 2.44 7.55 13.88
CA ASP A 199 1.76 7.87 15.13
C ASP A 199 2.19 9.26 15.65
N GLU A 200 3.48 9.62 15.58
CA GLU A 200 4.00 10.95 15.96
C GLU A 200 3.37 12.09 15.14
N VAL A 201 3.27 11.92 13.82
CA VAL A 201 2.64 12.90 12.93
C VAL A 201 1.17 13.08 13.28
N SER A 202 0.46 11.99 13.62
CA SER A 202 -0.95 12.05 14.01
C SER A 202 -1.21 12.74 15.35
N ILE A 203 -0.23 12.74 16.27
CA ILE A 203 -0.32 13.43 17.56
C ILE A 203 0.02 14.93 17.42
N SER A 204 0.83 15.29 16.41
CA SER A 204 1.28 16.67 16.17
C SER A 204 0.25 17.59 15.50
N SER A 205 -0.91 17.08 15.05
CA SER A 205 -1.99 17.94 14.55
C SER A 205 -2.56 18.79 15.70
N PRO A 206 -2.42 20.13 15.67
CA PRO A 206 -2.86 20.96 16.79
C PRO A 206 -4.38 20.89 16.89
N CYS A 207 -4.88 20.39 18.02
CA CYS A 207 -6.22 20.68 18.48
C CYS A 207 -6.35 22.21 18.58
N LYS A 208 -7.00 22.83 17.61
CA LYS A 208 -7.51 24.20 17.77
C LYS A 208 -8.66 24.12 18.78
N LEU A 209 -8.36 24.47 20.03
CA LEU A 209 -9.33 24.94 21.03
C LEU A 209 -9.90 26.29 20.59
#